data_AF-A0A6P2CG70-F1
#
_entry.id   AF-A0A6P2CG70-F1
#
_cell.length_a   1.000
_cell.length_b   1.000
_cell.length_c   1.000
_cell.angle_alpha   90.00
_cell.angle_beta   90.00
_cell.angle_gamma   90.00
#
_symmetry.space_group_name_H-M   'P 1'
#
loop_
_entity.id
_entity.type
_entity.pdbx_description
1 polymer ?
#
loop_
_entity_poly.entity_id
_entity_poly.type
_entity_poly.pdbx_seq_one_letter_code
_entity_poly.pdbx_strand_id
1 'polypeptide(L)'
;MPRPDPSASTRDPQRRARRRIRPWERFALVGLVLAVAVSVAITVTARGDDETGAHHLTGEDAVAVAALLARWGDAVRTADDRALGAVVDRSAPAGFLDAERMRAATVAAIGMSTFDYVLADGADATVPAGLAESIGADAVLAPDVELRYAIDGIDPRPMTEPAPVLLARRGDRWTVVSDALVGDAPAEDETAGDGRWRGPWDFGTHGVVRTRDGSLVVGHESDAALTESVAEALPDAIAAVSRMWDGEWPRRAAVVLTATHDEFAALVGSGHAGANVAAVSVSDSVDREAGVATGQRIVFSPASRERLDARSRAVVLRHEMTHIAARTETVDGSPLWMLEGYAEYVANRGDRAPAQIAPELARRVRAGEVPESLPDDAAFTDAGAGPPAYEVSWSMSAFVADRYGENTLTRLYRALATGPDADVAGVFESVLGASETDVLAAWRSWTASTLG
;
A
#
# COMPACT_ATOMS: atom_id res chain seq x y z
N MET A 1 -13.71 -23.38 -61.60
CA MET A 1 -14.42 -24.21 -60.61
C MET A 1 -13.61 -24.25 -59.33
N PRO A 2 -14.18 -24.13 -58.12
CA PRO A 2 -15.40 -23.44 -57.69
C PRO A 2 -15.08 -22.19 -56.83
N ARG A 3 -16.11 -21.35 -56.61
CA ARG A 3 -16.11 -20.23 -55.65
C ARG A 3 -16.12 -20.76 -54.21
N PRO A 4 -15.50 -20.08 -53.23
CA PRO A 4 -15.87 -20.24 -51.84
C PRO A 4 -16.98 -19.27 -51.45
N ASP A 5 -17.89 -19.81 -50.65
CA ASP A 5 -19.14 -19.28 -50.11
C ASP A 5 -18.91 -18.15 -49.09
N PRO A 6 -19.71 -17.05 -49.07
CA PRO A 6 -19.66 -16.05 -48.03
C PRO A 6 -20.74 -16.34 -46.98
N SER A 7 -20.37 -16.99 -45.88
CA SER A 7 -21.16 -16.92 -44.64
C SER A 7 -20.32 -16.32 -43.52
N ALA A 8 -20.50 -15.01 -43.38
CA ALA A 8 -20.02 -14.25 -42.23
C ALA A 8 -20.79 -14.73 -40.99
N SER A 9 -20.07 -15.36 -40.06
CA SER A 9 -20.47 -15.52 -38.66
C SER A 9 -19.59 -14.61 -37.84
N THR A 10 -20.14 -13.46 -37.46
CA THR A 10 -19.63 -12.58 -36.41
C THR A 10 -19.54 -13.36 -35.10
N ARG A 11 -18.31 -13.55 -34.57
CA ARG A 11 -18.10 -13.94 -33.17
C ARG A 11 -17.34 -12.85 -32.44
N ASP A 12 -18.12 -12.15 -31.64
CA ASP A 12 -17.82 -11.33 -30.48
C ASP A 12 -16.64 -11.85 -29.62
N PRO A 13 -15.61 -11.03 -29.31
CA PRO A 13 -14.54 -11.40 -28.38
C PRO A 13 -14.70 -10.68 -27.04
N GLN A 14 -15.70 -11.02 -26.24
CA GLN A 14 -15.68 -10.73 -24.79
C GLN A 14 -16.23 -11.90 -23.97
N ARG A 15 -15.37 -12.88 -23.68
CA ARG A 15 -15.57 -13.77 -22.52
C ARG A 15 -14.53 -13.42 -21.47
N ARG A 16 -14.91 -12.50 -20.57
CA ARG A 16 -14.21 -12.28 -19.28
C ARG A 16 -14.18 -13.60 -18.52
N ALA A 17 -12.99 -14.10 -18.24
CA ALA A 17 -12.80 -15.17 -17.28
C ALA A 17 -13.08 -14.61 -15.88
N ARG A 18 -14.21 -15.02 -15.28
CA ARG A 18 -14.53 -14.76 -13.87
C ARG A 18 -13.46 -15.43 -13.01
N ARG A 19 -12.60 -14.65 -12.35
CA ARG A 19 -11.76 -15.17 -11.25
C ARG A 19 -12.60 -15.20 -9.99
N ARG A 20 -12.92 -16.42 -9.54
CA ARG A 20 -13.26 -16.71 -8.14
C ARG A 20 -11.99 -16.45 -7.32
N ILE A 21 -12.03 -15.47 -6.42
CA ILE A 21 -11.02 -15.28 -5.38
C ILE A 21 -11.06 -16.55 -4.52
N ARG A 22 -9.93 -17.27 -4.46
CA ARG A 22 -9.81 -18.49 -3.66
C ARG A 22 -9.23 -18.09 -2.30
N PRO A 23 -9.77 -18.59 -1.18
CA PRO A 23 -9.47 -18.10 0.18
C PRO A 23 -8.11 -18.57 0.76
N TRP A 24 -7.06 -18.67 -0.05
CA TRP A 24 -5.71 -19.06 0.40
C TRP A 24 -4.61 -18.02 0.08
N GLU A 25 -4.98 -16.83 -0.37
CA GLU A 25 -4.07 -15.67 -0.51
C GLU A 25 -4.04 -14.78 0.76
N ARG A 26 -4.39 -15.33 1.92
CA ARG A 26 -4.16 -14.73 3.24
C ARG A 26 -3.07 -15.60 3.92
N PHE A 27 -2.11 -14.96 4.60
CA PHE A 27 -0.99 -15.51 5.40
C PHE A 27 0.42 -15.40 4.79
N ALA A 28 1.14 -14.36 5.20
CA ALA A 28 2.57 -14.43 5.48
C ALA A 28 2.76 -14.77 6.98
N LEU A 29 3.04 -16.06 7.25
CA LEU A 29 3.69 -16.74 8.39
C LEU A 29 3.39 -16.40 9.87
N VAL A 30 2.74 -17.35 10.57
CA VAL A 30 3.20 -17.98 11.85
C VAL A 30 2.76 -19.46 11.94
N GLY A 31 3.72 -20.38 12.14
CA GLY A 31 3.70 -21.51 13.10
C GLY A 31 2.70 -22.70 13.01
N LEU A 32 3.10 -23.75 12.29
CA LEU A 32 2.96 -25.23 12.45
C LEU A 32 1.96 -25.91 13.48
N VAL A 33 1.30 -26.98 12.99
CA VAL A 33 0.92 -28.30 13.62
C VAL A 33 -0.58 -28.66 13.76
N LEU A 34 -1.00 -29.64 12.92
CA LEU A 34 -1.96 -30.76 13.07
C LEU A 34 -3.28 -30.60 13.87
N ALA A 35 -4.41 -30.92 13.22
CA ALA A 35 -5.21 -32.11 13.55
C ALA A 35 -6.34 -32.39 12.53
N VAL A 36 -6.52 -33.68 12.23
CA VAL A 36 -7.62 -34.30 11.48
C VAL A 36 -8.88 -34.35 12.35
N ALA A 37 -10.07 -34.01 11.81
CA ALA A 37 -11.31 -34.77 12.03
C ALA A 37 -12.52 -34.22 11.25
N VAL A 38 -13.07 -35.12 10.43
CA VAL A 38 -14.45 -35.27 9.93
C VAL A 38 -15.54 -34.69 10.86
N SER A 39 -16.55 -34.01 10.29
CA SER A 39 -17.98 -34.16 10.62
C SER A 39 -18.85 -33.38 9.63
N VAL A 40 -19.57 -34.07 8.73
CA VAL A 40 -20.97 -34.54 8.87
C VAL A 40 -21.96 -33.47 8.42
N ALA A 41 -22.63 -33.80 7.31
CA ALA A 41 -23.85 -33.18 6.84
C ALA A 41 -24.94 -33.24 7.91
N ILE A 42 -25.52 -32.10 8.23
CA ILE A 42 -26.86 -32.03 8.83
C ILE A 42 -27.68 -31.10 7.95
N THR A 43 -28.40 -31.72 7.03
CA THR A 43 -29.58 -31.14 6.40
C THR A 43 -30.67 -31.11 7.47
N VAL A 44 -30.96 -29.94 8.04
CA VAL A 44 -32.24 -29.70 8.72
C VAL A 44 -32.94 -28.57 8.00
N THR A 45 -34.00 -28.96 7.33
CA THR A 45 -35.05 -28.14 6.76
C THR A 45 -35.64 -27.22 7.83
N ALA A 46 -35.37 -25.93 7.71
CA ALA A 46 -36.26 -24.88 8.20
C ALA A 46 -36.78 -24.12 6.98
N ARG A 47 -37.94 -24.54 6.49
CA ARG A 47 -38.83 -23.68 5.71
C ARG A 47 -39.34 -22.62 6.68
N GLY A 48 -38.71 -21.45 6.65
CA GLY A 48 -39.27 -20.20 7.10
C GLY A 48 -39.10 -19.25 5.94
N ASP A 49 -40.21 -18.91 5.29
CA ASP A 49 -40.27 -17.86 4.28
C ASP A 49 -40.04 -16.52 4.99
N ASP A 50 -38.78 -16.15 5.21
CA ASP A 50 -38.39 -14.76 5.45
C ASP A 50 -37.68 -14.28 4.19
N GLU A 51 -38.44 -13.60 3.33
CA GLU A 51 -37.90 -12.75 2.27
C GLU A 51 -37.02 -11.66 2.91
N THR A 52 -35.79 -12.01 3.24
CA THR A 52 -34.68 -11.04 3.32
C THR A 52 -34.37 -10.65 1.88
N GLY A 53 -35.21 -9.78 1.34
CA GLY A 53 -34.99 -9.17 0.04
C GLY A 53 -33.66 -8.45 0.08
N ALA A 54 -32.62 -9.08 -0.45
CA ALA A 54 -31.45 -8.35 -0.95
C ALA A 54 -32.01 -7.41 -2.03
N HIS A 55 -32.33 -6.18 -1.62
CA HIS A 55 -32.79 -5.14 -2.52
C HIS A 55 -31.60 -4.75 -3.38
N HIS A 56 -31.37 -5.44 -4.50
CA HIS A 56 -30.51 -4.85 -5.52
C HIS A 56 -31.17 -3.58 -6.04
N LEU A 57 -30.38 -2.51 -6.15
CA LEU A 57 -30.72 -1.36 -6.97
C LEU A 57 -31.15 -1.83 -8.36
N THR A 58 -32.40 -1.56 -8.74
CA THR A 58 -32.92 -1.89 -10.07
C THR A 58 -33.53 -0.67 -10.74
N GLY A 59 -33.50 -0.66 -12.08
CA GLY A 59 -34.22 0.34 -12.89
C GLY A 59 -33.77 1.78 -12.64
N GLU A 60 -34.73 2.65 -12.35
CA GLU A 60 -34.54 4.10 -12.24
C GLU A 60 -33.73 4.51 -10.99
N ASP A 61 -33.88 3.79 -9.87
CA ASP A 61 -33.14 4.08 -8.64
C ASP A 61 -31.63 3.85 -8.83
N ALA A 62 -31.23 2.81 -9.55
CA ALA A 62 -29.83 2.55 -9.87
C ALA A 62 -29.19 3.70 -10.66
N VAL A 63 -29.92 4.25 -11.65
CA VAL A 63 -29.47 5.40 -12.44
C VAL A 63 -29.39 6.66 -11.60
N ALA A 64 -30.38 6.91 -10.75
CA ALA A 64 -30.41 8.08 -9.87
C ALA A 64 -29.29 8.05 -8.82
N VAL A 65 -29.01 6.87 -8.24
CA VAL A 65 -27.91 6.67 -7.29
C VAL A 65 -26.55 6.81 -7.99
N ALA A 66 -26.35 6.20 -9.16
CA ALA A 66 -25.12 6.38 -9.92
C ALA A 66 -24.86 7.87 -10.25
N ALA A 67 -25.92 8.62 -10.60
CA ALA A 67 -25.81 10.06 -10.83
C ALA A 67 -25.52 10.87 -9.55
N LEU A 68 -26.02 10.43 -8.38
CA LEU A 68 -25.66 11.01 -7.08
C LEU A 68 -24.18 10.79 -6.77
N LEU A 69 -23.71 9.54 -6.87
CA LEU A 69 -22.32 9.17 -6.60
C LEU A 69 -21.34 9.91 -7.50
N ALA A 70 -21.66 10.05 -8.79
CA ALA A 70 -20.86 10.85 -9.72
C ALA A 70 -20.78 12.33 -9.33
N ARG A 71 -21.90 12.95 -8.93
CA ARG A 71 -21.91 14.35 -8.44
C ARG A 71 -21.13 14.50 -7.13
N TRP A 72 -21.23 13.52 -6.25
CA TRP A 72 -20.52 13.54 -4.98
C TRP A 72 -19.01 13.42 -5.17
N GLY A 73 -18.56 12.46 -5.97
CA GLY A 73 -17.14 12.32 -6.34
C GLY A 73 -16.59 13.58 -7.00
N ASP A 74 -17.32 14.18 -7.95
CA ASP A 74 -16.93 15.44 -8.59
C ASP A 74 -16.84 16.61 -7.61
N ALA A 75 -17.82 16.73 -6.70
CA ALA A 75 -17.83 17.76 -5.67
C ALA A 75 -16.64 17.64 -4.71
N VAL A 76 -16.29 16.41 -4.31
CA VAL A 76 -15.10 16.15 -3.49
C VAL A 76 -13.82 16.46 -4.26
N ARG A 77 -13.71 15.98 -5.51
CA ARG A 77 -12.53 16.15 -6.36
C ARG A 77 -12.22 17.62 -6.68
N THR A 78 -13.26 18.45 -6.82
CA THR A 78 -13.15 19.86 -7.22
C THR A 78 -13.29 20.84 -6.05
N ALA A 79 -13.53 20.34 -4.84
CA ALA A 79 -13.85 21.16 -3.66
C ALA A 79 -15.04 22.12 -3.86
N ASP A 80 -16.08 21.67 -4.59
CA ASP A 80 -17.30 22.46 -4.80
C ASP A 80 -18.22 22.36 -3.57
N ASP A 81 -18.07 23.32 -2.65
CA ASP A 81 -18.87 23.44 -1.43
C ASP A 81 -20.39 23.45 -1.69
N ARG A 82 -20.83 24.09 -2.77
CA ARG A 82 -22.25 24.16 -3.10
C ARG A 82 -22.77 22.81 -3.55
N ALA A 83 -22.00 22.08 -4.35
CA ALA A 83 -22.34 20.73 -4.77
C ALA A 83 -22.33 19.75 -3.59
N LEU A 84 -21.34 19.85 -2.69
CA LEU A 84 -21.29 19.06 -1.44
C LEU A 84 -22.55 19.27 -0.60
N GLY A 85 -22.92 20.52 -0.33
CA GLY A 85 -24.14 20.84 0.41
C GLY A 85 -25.43 20.37 -0.28
N ALA A 86 -25.40 20.12 -1.60
CA ALA A 86 -26.53 19.60 -2.35
C ALA A 86 -26.59 18.06 -2.39
N VAL A 87 -25.47 17.35 -2.23
CA VAL A 87 -25.47 15.88 -2.21
C VAL A 87 -25.66 15.31 -0.81
N VAL A 88 -25.30 16.07 0.24
CA VAL A 88 -25.47 15.66 1.64
C VAL A 88 -26.93 15.78 2.08
N ASP A 89 -27.42 14.74 2.75
CA ASP A 89 -28.77 14.65 3.30
C ASP A 89 -28.92 15.53 4.55
N ARG A 90 -30.11 16.11 4.74
CA ARG A 90 -30.42 16.92 5.92
C ARG A 90 -30.38 16.12 7.24
N SER A 91 -30.52 14.80 7.17
CA SER A 91 -30.45 13.89 8.31
C SER A 91 -29.05 13.32 8.53
N ALA A 92 -28.04 13.78 7.78
CA ALA A 92 -26.66 13.39 8.01
C ALA A 92 -26.20 13.76 9.44
N PRO A 93 -25.31 12.98 10.06
CA PRO A 93 -24.76 13.29 11.37
C PRO A 93 -24.16 14.70 11.44
N ALA A 94 -24.26 15.32 12.62
CA ALA A 94 -23.65 16.63 12.83
C ALA A 94 -22.14 16.58 12.51
N GLY A 95 -21.66 17.54 11.73
CA GLY A 95 -20.27 17.62 11.30
C GLY A 95 -19.93 16.82 10.02
N PHE A 96 -20.84 15.98 9.50
CA PHE A 96 -20.57 15.20 8.28
C PHE A 96 -20.24 16.08 7.07
N LEU A 97 -21.04 17.13 6.82
CA LEU A 97 -20.77 18.07 5.72
C LEU A 97 -19.42 18.81 5.90
N ASP A 98 -19.04 19.13 7.14
CA ASP A 98 -17.76 19.77 7.42
C ASP A 98 -16.58 18.81 7.21
N ALA A 99 -16.74 17.52 7.56
CA ALA A 99 -15.79 16.47 7.23
C ALA A 99 -15.63 16.31 5.71
N GLU A 100 -16.73 16.31 4.97
CA GLU A 100 -16.71 16.26 3.49
C GLU A 100 -16.00 17.46 2.87
N ARG A 101 -16.18 18.66 3.43
CA ARG A 101 -15.46 19.87 2.99
C ARG A 101 -13.96 19.75 3.23
N MET A 102 -13.54 19.26 4.39
CA MET A 102 -12.11 19.05 4.71
C MET A 102 -11.48 17.99 3.81
N ARG A 103 -12.19 16.89 3.57
CA ARG A 103 -11.81 15.87 2.58
C ARG A 103 -11.64 16.49 1.21
N ALA A 104 -12.65 17.21 0.73
CA ALA A 104 -12.65 17.80 -0.60
C ALA A 104 -11.51 18.81 -0.80
N ALA A 105 -11.25 19.66 0.20
CA ALA A 105 -10.11 20.57 0.18
C ALA A 105 -8.78 19.83 0.04
N THR A 106 -8.59 18.74 0.81
CA THR A 106 -7.37 17.93 0.76
C THR A 106 -7.24 17.16 -0.57
N VAL A 107 -8.32 16.54 -1.05
CA VAL A 107 -8.36 15.81 -2.33
C VAL A 107 -8.04 16.75 -3.49
N ALA A 108 -8.63 17.94 -3.51
CA ALA A 108 -8.36 18.95 -4.53
C ALA A 108 -6.90 19.45 -4.47
N ALA A 109 -6.34 19.65 -3.27
CA ALA A 109 -4.95 20.06 -3.08
C ALA A 109 -3.95 18.98 -3.51
N ILE A 110 -4.24 17.70 -3.25
CA ILE A 110 -3.45 16.56 -3.74
C ILE A 110 -3.41 16.56 -5.26
N GLY A 111 -4.53 16.86 -5.91
CA GLY A 111 -4.66 16.84 -7.36
C GLY A 111 -4.85 15.41 -7.87
N MET A 112 -6.11 15.02 -8.05
CA MET A 112 -6.50 13.70 -8.53
C MET A 112 -6.81 13.72 -10.02
N SER A 113 -6.33 12.72 -10.76
CA SER A 113 -6.76 12.44 -12.14
C SER A 113 -8.09 11.66 -12.16
N THR A 114 -8.40 10.94 -11.09
CA THR A 114 -9.65 10.19 -10.90
C THR A 114 -10.03 10.25 -9.43
N PHE A 115 -11.30 10.51 -9.12
CA PHE A 115 -11.87 10.40 -7.78
C PHE A 115 -13.40 10.24 -7.93
N ASP A 116 -13.83 9.00 -8.12
CA ASP A 116 -15.20 8.66 -8.49
C ASP A 116 -15.75 7.60 -7.55
N TYR A 117 -16.98 7.79 -7.07
CA TYR A 117 -17.73 6.71 -6.42
C TYR A 117 -18.56 5.98 -7.47
N VAL A 118 -18.46 4.65 -7.51
CA VAL A 118 -19.17 3.82 -8.48
C VAL A 118 -19.91 2.69 -7.78
N LEU A 119 -21.09 2.32 -8.30
CA LEU A 119 -21.78 1.11 -7.88
C LEU A 119 -20.95 -0.11 -8.31
N ALA A 120 -20.76 -1.03 -7.37
CA ALA A 120 -20.13 -2.31 -7.61
C ALA A 120 -21.18 -3.42 -7.82
N ASP A 121 -20.73 -4.61 -8.23
CA ASP A 121 -21.58 -5.76 -8.55
C ASP A 121 -21.86 -6.66 -7.31
N GLY A 122 -21.44 -6.26 -6.11
CA GLY A 122 -21.67 -6.99 -4.86
C GLY A 122 -23.05 -6.71 -4.25
N ALA A 123 -23.29 -7.36 -3.11
CA ALA A 123 -24.58 -7.28 -2.43
C ALA A 123 -24.64 -6.01 -1.56
N ASP A 124 -25.75 -5.29 -1.66
CA ASP A 124 -26.07 -4.16 -0.80
C ASP A 124 -26.04 -4.58 0.69
N ALA A 125 -25.51 -3.70 1.54
CA ALA A 125 -25.45 -3.92 2.97
C ALA A 125 -26.85 -3.83 3.59
N THR A 126 -27.09 -4.65 4.62
CA THR A 126 -28.36 -4.66 5.34
C THR A 126 -28.53 -3.38 6.16
N VAL A 127 -29.60 -2.65 5.88
CA VAL A 127 -29.95 -1.44 6.64
C VAL A 127 -30.92 -1.79 7.77
N PRO A 128 -30.76 -1.23 8.99
CA PRO A 128 -31.67 -1.48 10.11
C PRO A 128 -33.14 -1.19 9.77
N ALA A 129 -34.02 -2.09 10.19
CA ALA A 129 -35.45 -1.92 10.04
C ALA A 129 -35.93 -0.63 10.76
N GLY A 130 -36.79 0.15 10.09
CA GLY A 130 -37.30 1.42 10.62
C GLY A 130 -36.36 2.62 10.49
N LEU A 131 -35.14 2.46 9.94
CA LEU A 131 -34.24 3.60 9.75
C LEU A 131 -34.82 4.67 8.81
N ALA A 132 -35.51 4.27 7.74
CA ALA A 132 -36.20 5.22 6.85
C ALA A 132 -37.21 6.08 7.62
N GLU A 133 -38.03 5.46 8.47
CA GLU A 133 -39.04 6.15 9.27
C GLU A 133 -38.39 7.08 10.29
N SER A 134 -37.34 6.62 10.99
CA SER A 134 -36.67 7.40 12.05
C SER A 134 -36.02 8.68 11.52
N ILE A 135 -35.52 8.67 10.28
CA ILE A 135 -34.94 9.86 9.62
C ILE A 135 -35.95 10.60 8.72
N GLY A 136 -37.20 10.14 8.66
CA GLY A 136 -38.26 10.71 7.81
C GLY A 136 -37.88 10.71 6.32
N ALA A 137 -37.35 9.60 5.82
CA ALA A 137 -37.07 9.32 4.42
C ALA A 137 -38.12 8.35 3.84
N ASP A 138 -38.33 8.41 2.52
CA ASP A 138 -39.21 7.47 1.83
C ASP A 138 -38.53 6.11 1.61
N ALA A 139 -37.19 6.09 1.51
CA ALA A 139 -36.37 4.89 1.46
C ALA A 139 -34.96 5.18 1.97
N VAL A 140 -34.27 4.13 2.40
CA VAL A 140 -32.84 4.14 2.74
C VAL A 140 -32.16 2.94 2.08
N LEU A 141 -30.90 3.11 1.71
CA LEU A 141 -30.12 2.08 1.05
C LEU A 141 -28.64 2.20 1.43
N ALA A 142 -27.96 1.07 1.56
CA ALA A 142 -26.51 1.01 1.67
C ALA A 142 -25.94 0.15 0.52
N PRO A 143 -25.85 0.69 -0.71
CA PRO A 143 -25.40 -0.08 -1.86
C PRO A 143 -23.92 -0.46 -1.77
N ASP A 144 -23.53 -1.52 -2.49
CA ASP A 144 -22.11 -1.81 -2.69
C ASP A 144 -21.47 -0.72 -3.56
N VAL A 145 -20.55 0.03 -2.97
CA VAL A 145 -19.91 1.18 -3.61
C VAL A 145 -18.40 1.09 -3.45
N GLU A 146 -17.72 1.38 -4.54
CA GLU A 146 -16.28 1.48 -4.60
C GLU A 146 -15.85 2.94 -4.86
N LEU A 147 -14.82 3.39 -4.16
CA LEU A 147 -14.07 4.59 -4.51
C LEU A 147 -12.98 4.21 -5.52
N ARG A 148 -13.03 4.83 -6.69
CA ARG A 148 -11.98 4.76 -7.70
C ARG A 148 -11.16 6.04 -7.67
N TYR A 149 -9.85 5.94 -7.44
CA TYR A 149 -9.01 7.13 -7.33
C TYR A 149 -7.60 6.95 -7.93
N ALA A 150 -7.02 8.04 -8.41
CA ALA A 150 -5.63 8.12 -8.86
C ALA A 150 -5.09 9.54 -8.65
N ILE A 151 -3.93 9.64 -8.02
CA ILE A 151 -3.18 10.90 -7.88
C ILE A 151 -2.56 11.26 -9.24
N ASP A 152 -2.84 12.46 -9.72
CA ASP A 152 -2.33 12.92 -11.01
C ASP A 152 -0.80 12.97 -11.04
N GLY A 153 -0.22 12.36 -12.08
CA GLY A 153 1.22 12.28 -12.30
C GLY A 153 1.99 11.30 -11.41
N ILE A 154 1.33 10.64 -10.45
CA ILE A 154 1.90 9.63 -9.54
C ILE A 154 1.35 8.24 -9.88
N ASP A 155 0.03 8.09 -9.88
CA ASP A 155 -0.60 6.79 -10.09
C ASP A 155 -0.80 6.53 -11.59
N PRO A 156 -0.20 5.47 -12.16
CA PRO A 156 -0.34 5.19 -13.59
C PRO A 156 -1.73 4.66 -13.96
N ARG A 157 -2.50 4.18 -12.97
CA ARG A 157 -3.86 3.64 -13.12
C ARG A 157 -4.68 3.96 -11.86
N PRO A 158 -6.02 4.11 -11.97
CA PRO A 158 -6.89 4.18 -10.81
C PRO A 158 -6.86 2.91 -9.96
N MET A 159 -6.85 3.10 -8.65
CA MET A 159 -7.10 2.08 -7.64
C MET A 159 -8.59 2.05 -7.31
N THR A 160 -9.01 0.99 -6.63
CA THR A 160 -10.39 0.75 -6.23
C THR A 160 -10.40 0.30 -4.79
N GLU A 161 -11.19 0.98 -3.95
CA GLU A 161 -11.32 0.66 -2.53
C GLU A 161 -12.79 0.64 -2.11
N PRO A 162 -13.20 -0.23 -1.17
CA PRO A 162 -14.55 -0.22 -0.63
C PRO A 162 -14.88 1.14 0.01
N ALA A 163 -16.03 1.69 -0.35
CA ALA A 163 -16.52 2.96 0.15
C ALA A 163 -17.93 2.77 0.69
N PRO A 164 -18.11 2.45 1.99
CA PRO A 164 -19.43 2.28 2.55
C PRO A 164 -20.20 3.59 2.47
N VAL A 165 -21.45 3.52 2.05
CA VAL A 165 -22.34 4.70 1.95
C VAL A 165 -23.72 4.36 2.45
N LEU A 166 -24.36 5.31 3.14
CA LEU A 166 -25.78 5.27 3.46
C LEU A 166 -26.47 6.38 2.67
N LEU A 167 -27.47 6.00 1.88
CA LEU A 167 -28.24 6.90 1.04
C LEU A 167 -29.69 6.96 1.55
N ALA A 168 -30.31 8.12 1.41
CA ALA A 168 -31.74 8.30 1.69
C ALA A 168 -32.45 8.92 0.49
N ARG A 169 -33.68 8.46 0.23
CA ARG A 169 -34.56 9.01 -0.80
C ARG A 169 -35.68 9.83 -0.17
N ARG A 170 -35.92 11.04 -0.71
CA ARG A 170 -37.10 11.87 -0.43
C ARG A 170 -37.69 12.43 -1.71
N GLY A 171 -38.92 12.03 -2.02
CA GLY A 171 -39.47 12.16 -3.36
C GLY A 171 -38.56 11.45 -4.38
N ASP A 172 -38.18 12.15 -5.43
CA ASP A 172 -37.33 11.60 -6.50
C ASP A 172 -35.83 11.83 -6.27
N ARG A 173 -35.44 12.35 -5.10
CA ARG A 173 -34.06 12.74 -4.81
C ARG A 173 -33.39 11.79 -3.82
N TRP A 174 -32.28 11.22 -4.26
CA TRP A 174 -31.31 10.54 -3.41
C TRP A 174 -30.23 11.52 -2.91
N THR A 175 -29.84 11.37 -1.64
CA THR A 175 -28.79 12.13 -0.96
C THR A 175 -27.98 11.24 -0.02
N VAL A 176 -26.74 11.63 0.27
CA VAL A 176 -25.78 10.89 1.12
C VAL A 176 -26.01 11.25 2.58
N VAL A 177 -26.31 10.26 3.41
CA VAL A 177 -26.50 10.41 4.86
C VAL A 177 -25.19 10.21 5.62
N SER A 178 -24.39 9.21 5.22
CA SER A 178 -23.16 8.81 5.89
C SER A 178 -22.25 8.07 4.92
N ASP A 179 -20.94 8.10 5.18
CA ASP A 179 -19.91 7.31 4.50
C ASP A 179 -19.25 6.26 5.43
N ALA A 180 -19.98 5.84 6.46
CA ALA A 180 -19.59 4.83 7.43
C ALA A 180 -20.41 3.53 7.26
N LEU A 181 -19.89 2.42 7.78
CA LEU A 181 -20.61 1.15 7.80
C LEU A 181 -21.93 1.25 8.55
N VAL A 182 -22.93 0.50 8.05
CA VAL A 182 -24.29 0.45 8.60
C VAL A 182 -24.58 -0.97 9.07
N GLY A 183 -24.99 -1.12 10.33
CA GLY A 183 -25.34 -2.41 10.94
C GLY A 183 -24.16 -3.22 11.48
N ASP A 184 -24.44 -4.43 11.96
CA ASP A 184 -23.43 -5.40 12.43
C ASP A 184 -22.74 -6.08 11.24
N ALA A 185 -22.04 -5.30 10.39
CA ALA A 185 -21.11 -5.90 9.45
C ALA A 185 -20.06 -6.67 10.27
N PRO A 186 -19.72 -7.93 9.93
CA PRO A 186 -18.65 -8.63 10.63
C PRO A 186 -17.38 -7.80 10.49
N ALA A 187 -16.89 -7.24 11.59
CA ALA A 187 -15.53 -6.75 11.65
C ALA A 187 -14.64 -7.97 11.43
N GLU A 188 -14.17 -8.19 10.19
CA GLU A 188 -13.21 -9.26 9.91
C GLU A 188 -11.87 -9.01 10.64
N ASP A 189 -11.69 -7.82 11.24
CA ASP A 189 -10.52 -7.46 12.04
C ASP A 189 -10.91 -6.48 13.17
N GLU A 190 -10.90 -6.94 14.42
CA GLU A 190 -11.19 -6.10 15.62
C GLU A 190 -10.12 -5.01 15.86
N THR A 191 -9.09 -4.92 15.00
CA THR A 191 -8.00 -3.94 15.07
C THR A 191 -8.08 -2.82 14.02
N ALA A 192 -9.00 -2.92 13.05
CA ALA A 192 -9.34 -1.83 12.15
C ALA A 192 -10.51 -1.06 12.76
N GLY A 193 -10.48 0.29 12.79
CA GLY A 193 -11.47 1.15 13.45
C GLY A 193 -12.96 0.88 13.09
N ASP A 194 -13.66 1.83 12.48
CA ASP A 194 -15.08 1.67 12.11
C ASP A 194 -15.28 0.76 10.87
N GLY A 195 -14.31 -0.12 10.55
CA GLY A 195 -14.30 -1.01 9.39
C GLY A 195 -14.21 -0.32 8.03
N ARG A 196 -13.97 1.01 7.99
CA ARG A 196 -13.88 1.80 6.77
C ARG A 196 -12.44 1.86 6.26
N TRP A 197 -12.24 1.64 4.95
CA TRP A 197 -10.98 2.01 4.31
C TRP A 197 -10.77 3.53 4.37
N ARG A 198 -9.56 3.99 4.67
CA ARG A 198 -9.27 5.42 4.81
C ARG A 198 -8.05 5.82 3.99
N GLY A 199 -8.22 6.83 3.14
CA GLY A 199 -7.12 7.42 2.39
C GLY A 199 -6.43 8.53 3.17
N PRO A 200 -5.27 9.03 2.70
CA PRO A 200 -4.54 10.12 3.37
C PRO A 200 -5.39 11.37 3.66
N TRP A 201 -6.36 11.68 2.80
CA TRP A 201 -7.27 12.82 2.97
C TRP A 201 -8.30 12.68 4.09
N ASP A 202 -8.46 11.48 4.68
CA ASP A 202 -9.46 11.24 5.72
C ASP A 202 -8.98 11.62 7.13
N PHE A 203 -7.71 12.02 7.30
CA PHE A 203 -7.09 12.21 8.62
C PHE A 203 -7.07 13.65 9.12
N GLY A 204 -7.74 14.58 8.44
CA GLY A 204 -7.84 15.97 8.87
C GLY A 204 -7.29 16.93 7.82
N THR A 205 -6.81 18.10 8.27
CA THR A 205 -6.36 19.15 7.36
C THR A 205 -4.89 18.98 7.03
N HIS A 206 -4.58 18.96 5.73
CA HIS A 206 -3.25 18.67 5.23
C HIS A 206 -2.63 19.84 4.48
N GLY A 207 -1.33 20.03 4.70
CA GLY A 207 -0.44 20.72 3.76
C GLY A 207 0.00 19.77 2.66
N VAL A 208 -0.07 20.23 1.42
CA VAL A 208 0.36 19.48 0.23
C VAL A 208 1.48 20.23 -0.49
N VAL A 209 2.60 19.57 -0.72
CA VAL A 209 3.73 20.12 -1.47
C VAL A 209 4.00 19.24 -2.69
N ARG A 210 3.92 19.81 -3.89
CA ARG A 210 4.35 19.16 -5.13
C ARG A 210 5.74 19.66 -5.53
N THR A 211 6.64 18.73 -5.83
CA THR A 211 8.00 19.03 -6.27
C THR A 211 8.05 19.24 -7.78
N ARG A 212 9.14 19.84 -8.28
CA ARG A 212 9.29 20.14 -9.72
C ARG A 212 9.39 18.89 -10.60
N ASP A 213 9.92 17.80 -10.06
CA ASP A 213 10.00 16.48 -10.70
C ASP A 213 8.66 15.75 -10.74
N GLY A 214 7.63 16.27 -10.05
CA GLY A 214 6.28 15.73 -10.03
C GLY A 214 5.97 14.83 -8.84
N SER A 215 6.88 14.71 -7.87
CA SER A 215 6.62 14.04 -6.60
C SER A 215 5.69 14.88 -5.71
N LEU A 216 5.10 14.22 -4.71
CA LEU A 216 4.07 14.78 -3.83
C LEU A 216 4.42 14.47 -2.38
N VAL A 217 4.29 15.44 -1.49
CA VAL A 217 4.31 15.22 -0.04
C VAL A 217 3.00 15.72 0.56
N VAL A 218 2.34 14.86 1.32
CA VAL A 218 1.13 15.16 2.08
C VAL A 218 1.48 15.04 3.56
N GLY A 219 1.24 16.09 4.34
CA GLY A 219 1.41 16.07 5.79
C GLY A 219 0.39 16.97 6.45
N HIS A 220 0.22 16.90 7.76
CA HIS A 220 -0.74 17.75 8.48
C HIS A 220 -0.28 19.22 8.46
N GLU A 221 -1.21 20.17 8.55
CA GLU A 221 -0.87 21.60 8.57
C GLU A 221 0.11 21.99 9.69
N SER A 222 0.03 21.31 10.84
CA SER A 222 0.97 21.49 11.96
C SER A 222 2.42 21.18 11.59
N ASP A 223 2.65 20.52 10.46
CA ASP A 223 3.94 19.95 10.06
C ASP A 223 4.48 20.55 8.77
N ALA A 224 3.99 21.73 8.37
CA ALA A 224 4.37 22.38 7.13
C ALA A 224 5.90 22.41 6.90
N ALA A 225 6.69 22.73 7.93
CA ALA A 225 8.16 22.76 7.83
C ALA A 225 8.78 21.37 7.59
N LEU A 226 8.23 20.31 8.18
CA LEU A 226 8.68 18.94 7.94
C LEU A 226 8.27 18.49 6.52
N THR A 227 7.04 18.79 6.11
CA THR A 227 6.52 18.53 4.76
C THR A 227 7.40 19.18 3.69
N GLU A 228 7.75 20.45 3.86
CA GLU A 228 8.68 21.18 2.99
C GLU A 228 10.08 20.54 2.99
N SER A 229 10.63 20.23 4.16
CA SER A 229 11.96 19.60 4.25
C SER A 229 12.03 18.23 3.54
N VAL A 230 10.97 17.42 3.62
CA VAL A 230 10.89 16.15 2.90
C VAL A 230 10.77 16.38 1.39
N ALA A 231 9.96 17.37 0.99
CA ALA A 231 9.80 17.74 -0.41
C ALA A 231 11.12 18.21 -1.04
N GLU A 232 11.93 18.97 -0.30
CA GLU A 232 13.27 19.41 -0.73
C GLU A 232 14.25 18.24 -0.90
N ALA A 233 14.12 17.18 -0.11
CA ALA A 233 15.00 16.02 -0.16
C ALA A 233 14.68 15.02 -1.30
N LEU A 234 13.45 15.06 -1.84
CA LEU A 234 12.97 14.11 -2.85
C LEU A 234 13.80 14.07 -4.14
N PRO A 235 14.15 15.20 -4.78
CA PRO A 235 14.97 15.18 -6.01
C PRO A 235 16.32 14.48 -5.82
N ASP A 236 16.98 14.72 -4.68
CA ASP A 236 18.26 14.08 -4.35
C ASP A 236 18.09 12.58 -4.06
N ALA A 237 16.98 12.18 -3.42
CA ALA A 237 16.64 10.78 -3.23
C ALA A 237 16.43 10.06 -4.57
N ILE A 238 15.63 10.63 -5.47
CA ILE A 238 15.39 10.08 -6.82
C ILE A 238 16.69 9.97 -7.61
N ALA A 239 17.55 10.98 -7.55
CA ALA A 239 18.84 10.97 -8.22
C ALA A 239 19.78 9.90 -7.63
N ALA A 240 19.78 9.70 -6.31
CA ALA A 240 20.59 8.67 -5.66
C ALA A 240 20.15 7.25 -6.06
N VAL A 241 18.85 6.98 -6.03
CA VAL A 241 18.28 5.68 -6.42
C VAL A 241 18.48 5.43 -7.91
N SER A 242 18.25 6.42 -8.77
CA SER A 242 18.45 6.29 -10.23
C SER A 242 19.89 6.03 -10.64
N ARG A 243 20.88 6.35 -9.80
CA ARG A 243 22.29 6.00 -10.04
C ARG A 243 22.62 4.54 -9.74
N MET A 244 21.74 3.82 -9.03
CA MET A 244 21.92 2.40 -8.71
C MET A 244 20.97 1.53 -9.52
N TRP A 245 19.70 1.95 -9.60
CA TRP A 245 18.64 1.25 -10.31
C TRP A 245 18.59 1.71 -11.76
N ASP A 246 19.11 0.86 -12.65
CA ASP A 246 19.22 1.10 -14.09
C ASP A 246 17.93 0.79 -14.89
N GLY A 247 16.91 0.23 -14.22
CA GLY A 247 15.61 -0.07 -14.82
C GLY A 247 14.72 1.15 -15.01
N GLU A 248 13.65 0.98 -15.78
CA GLU A 248 12.55 1.95 -15.78
C GLU A 248 11.77 1.87 -14.47
N TRP A 249 11.51 3.03 -13.88
CA TRP A 249 10.67 3.17 -12.69
C TRP A 249 10.08 4.58 -12.67
N PRO A 250 9.06 4.86 -11.83
CA PRO A 250 8.31 6.12 -11.92
C PRO A 250 9.15 7.40 -11.77
N ARG A 251 10.30 7.33 -11.06
CA ARG A 251 11.16 8.49 -10.72
C ARG A 251 10.39 9.64 -10.09
N ARG A 252 9.33 9.30 -9.36
CA ARG A 252 8.43 10.15 -8.59
C ARG A 252 7.85 9.33 -7.46
N ALA A 253 7.50 9.98 -6.36
CA ALA A 253 6.82 9.32 -5.24
C ALA A 253 5.74 10.22 -4.66
N ALA A 254 4.72 9.60 -4.08
CA ALA A 254 3.85 10.25 -3.09
C ALA A 254 4.33 9.84 -1.69
N VAL A 255 4.66 10.83 -0.87
CA VAL A 255 5.08 10.67 0.51
C VAL A 255 3.97 11.16 1.43
N VAL A 256 3.61 10.38 2.44
CA VAL A 256 2.61 10.74 3.45
C VAL A 256 3.27 10.81 4.82
N LEU A 257 3.10 11.93 5.53
CA LEU A 257 3.61 12.16 6.87
C LEU A 257 2.47 12.06 7.87
N THR A 258 2.38 10.95 8.59
CA THR A 258 1.27 10.71 9.51
C THR A 258 1.47 11.41 10.84
N ALA A 259 0.38 11.84 11.47
CA ALA A 259 0.38 12.49 12.78
C ALA A 259 0.26 11.48 13.92
N THR A 260 -0.45 10.36 13.70
CA THR A 260 -0.70 9.35 14.74
C THR A 260 -0.33 7.93 14.28
N HIS A 261 -0.21 7.03 15.25
CA HIS A 261 0.06 5.62 14.96
C HIS A 261 -1.16 4.95 14.30
N ASP A 262 -2.37 5.32 14.68
CA ASP A 262 -3.61 4.81 14.06
C ASP A 262 -3.70 5.23 12.59
N GLU A 263 -3.30 6.47 12.28
CA GLU A 263 -3.20 6.93 10.89
C GLU A 263 -2.14 6.17 10.11
N PHE A 264 -0.97 5.97 10.72
CA PHE A 264 0.08 5.15 10.12
C PHE A 264 -0.42 3.74 9.80
N ALA A 265 -1.01 3.06 10.78
CA ALA A 265 -1.54 1.71 10.64
C ALA A 265 -2.66 1.60 9.61
N ALA A 266 -3.54 2.61 9.52
CA ALA A 266 -4.60 2.64 8.52
C ALA A 266 -4.08 2.76 7.08
N LEU A 267 -2.93 3.42 6.87
CA LEU A 267 -2.34 3.60 5.54
C LEU A 267 -1.38 2.47 5.14
N VAL A 268 -0.77 1.76 6.08
CA VAL A 268 0.21 0.68 5.79
C VAL A 268 -0.30 -0.73 6.09
N GLY A 269 -1.46 -0.85 6.74
CA GLY A 269 -2.01 -2.10 7.26
C GLY A 269 -1.39 -2.49 8.62
N SER A 270 -2.21 -3.09 9.49
CA SER A 270 -1.84 -3.45 10.86
C SER A 270 -0.63 -4.39 10.96
N GLY A 271 -0.42 -5.26 9.97
CA GLY A 271 0.73 -6.17 9.90
C GLY A 271 2.08 -5.50 9.61
N HIS A 272 2.09 -4.24 9.17
CA HIS A 272 3.30 -3.48 8.81
C HIS A 272 3.53 -2.26 9.73
N ALA A 273 2.68 -2.09 10.75
CA ALA A 273 2.69 -0.93 11.65
C ALA A 273 3.53 -1.17 12.91
N GLY A 274 4.75 -1.70 12.76
CA GLY A 274 5.65 -1.91 13.91
C GLY A 274 6.02 -0.61 14.62
N ALA A 275 6.10 -0.62 15.96
CA ALA A 275 6.30 0.59 16.76
C ALA A 275 7.65 1.31 16.48
N ASN A 276 8.65 0.57 15.98
CA ASN A 276 9.99 1.09 15.71
C ASN A 276 10.19 1.57 14.27
N VAL A 277 9.24 1.29 13.37
CA VAL A 277 9.35 1.59 11.95
C VAL A 277 9.34 3.10 11.71
N ALA A 278 10.29 3.61 10.93
CA ALA A 278 10.40 5.04 10.64
C ALA A 278 9.54 5.45 9.44
N ALA A 279 9.52 4.61 8.42
CA ALA A 279 8.67 4.73 7.24
C ALA A 279 8.45 3.35 6.61
N VAL A 280 7.46 3.24 5.74
CA VAL A 280 7.16 2.03 4.95
C VAL A 280 6.79 2.43 3.53
N SER A 281 7.30 1.67 2.57
CA SER A 281 6.87 1.70 1.18
C SER A 281 5.74 0.70 0.96
N VAL A 282 4.59 1.18 0.50
CA VAL A 282 3.41 0.36 0.21
C VAL A 282 3.04 0.43 -1.26
N SER A 283 2.32 -0.58 -1.73
CA SER A 283 1.73 -0.62 -3.07
C SER A 283 0.45 -1.46 -3.04
N ASP A 284 -0.63 -0.97 -3.64
CA ASP A 284 -1.91 -1.67 -3.65
C ASP A 284 -1.93 -2.84 -4.65
N SER A 285 -1.27 -2.66 -5.80
CA SER A 285 -1.17 -3.73 -6.80
C SER A 285 0.11 -3.67 -7.62
N VAL A 286 0.59 -4.86 -8.01
CA VAL A 286 1.78 -5.03 -8.86
C VAL A 286 1.44 -5.95 -10.02
N ASP A 287 1.47 -5.39 -11.22
CA ASP A 287 1.33 -6.09 -12.50
C ASP A 287 2.74 -6.28 -13.09
N ARG A 288 3.35 -7.42 -12.78
CA ARG A 288 4.75 -7.72 -13.15
C ARG A 288 4.93 -7.96 -14.65
N GLU A 289 3.89 -8.46 -15.33
CA GLU A 289 3.92 -8.65 -16.79
C GLU A 289 3.92 -7.30 -17.52
N ALA A 290 3.11 -6.35 -17.04
CA ALA A 290 3.11 -4.99 -17.58
C ALA A 290 4.26 -4.11 -17.05
N GLY A 291 4.98 -4.55 -16.01
CA GLY A 291 5.99 -3.73 -15.34
C GLY A 291 5.39 -2.51 -14.63
N VAL A 292 4.21 -2.65 -14.03
CA VAL A 292 3.47 -1.54 -13.41
C VAL A 292 3.11 -1.85 -11.96
N ALA A 293 3.56 -1.01 -11.03
CA ALA A 293 3.05 -0.94 -9.66
C ALA A 293 2.14 0.28 -9.50
N THR A 294 1.02 0.11 -8.80
CA THR A 294 -0.01 1.15 -8.59
C THR A 294 -0.27 1.32 -7.09
N GLY A 295 -0.64 2.53 -6.65
CA GLY A 295 -0.85 2.83 -5.23
C GLY A 295 0.44 2.93 -4.43
N GLN A 296 1.53 3.25 -5.11
CA GLN A 296 2.84 3.34 -4.47
C GLN A 296 2.93 4.57 -3.57
N ARG A 297 3.15 4.37 -2.26
CA ARG A 297 3.34 5.44 -1.27
C ARG A 297 4.54 5.16 -0.38
N ILE A 298 5.22 6.23 0.04
CA ILE A 298 6.16 6.19 1.17
C ILE A 298 5.44 6.83 2.35
N VAL A 299 5.15 6.05 3.39
CA VAL A 299 4.42 6.54 4.56
C VAL A 299 5.39 6.65 5.72
N PHE A 300 5.61 7.85 6.27
CA PHE A 300 6.41 8.05 7.46
C PHE A 300 5.54 7.89 8.71
N SER A 301 6.05 7.15 9.70
CA SER A 301 5.39 7.02 11.00
C SER A 301 5.52 8.31 11.81
N PRO A 302 4.64 8.58 12.77
CA PRO A 302 4.77 9.77 13.62
C PRO A 302 6.08 9.76 14.42
N ALA A 303 6.61 8.59 14.76
CA ALA A 303 7.85 8.46 15.50
C ALA A 303 9.08 8.94 14.70
N SER A 304 8.97 9.15 13.38
CA SER A 304 10.04 9.74 12.56
C SER A 304 10.32 11.21 12.89
N ARG A 305 9.31 11.94 13.40
CA ARG A 305 9.35 13.39 13.69
C ARG A 305 10.37 13.73 14.76
N GLU A 306 10.40 12.93 15.81
CA GLU A 306 11.24 13.15 16.99
C GLU A 306 12.60 12.47 16.84
N ARG A 307 12.66 11.32 16.16
CA ARG A 307 13.86 10.49 16.09
C ARG A 307 14.82 10.86 14.97
N LEU A 308 14.33 11.43 13.87
CA LEU A 308 15.14 11.65 12.67
C LEU A 308 15.49 13.12 12.47
N ASP A 309 16.78 13.42 12.52
CA ASP A 309 17.31 14.65 11.93
C ASP A 309 17.16 14.62 10.39
N ALA A 310 17.41 15.77 9.74
CA ALA A 310 17.25 15.89 8.28
C ALA A 310 18.12 14.88 7.50
N ARG A 311 19.30 14.55 8.01
CA ARG A 311 20.22 13.60 7.38
C ARG A 311 19.67 12.18 7.47
N SER A 312 19.26 11.75 8.66
CA SER A 312 18.73 10.41 8.89
C SER A 312 17.41 10.22 8.12
N ARG A 313 16.58 11.26 8.05
CA ARG A 313 15.37 11.28 7.22
C ARG A 313 15.68 11.15 5.73
N ALA A 314 16.73 11.80 5.23
CA ALA A 314 17.15 11.64 3.83
C ALA A 314 17.66 10.22 3.53
N VAL A 315 18.29 9.55 4.50
CA VAL A 315 18.68 8.13 4.39
C VAL A 315 17.43 7.24 4.32
N VAL A 316 16.49 7.39 5.27
CA VAL A 316 15.22 6.64 5.24
C VAL A 316 14.46 6.89 3.94
N LEU A 317 14.37 8.14 3.47
CA LEU A 317 13.69 8.44 2.20
C LEU A 317 14.33 7.73 1.00
N ARG A 318 15.67 7.61 0.95
CA ARG A 318 16.36 6.87 -0.11
C ARG A 318 16.16 5.36 0.01
N HIS A 319 16.13 4.84 1.24
CA HIS A 319 15.82 3.45 1.52
C HIS A 319 14.43 3.12 0.95
N GLU A 320 13.40 3.85 1.36
CA GLU A 320 12.02 3.63 0.91
C GLU A 320 11.87 3.84 -0.60
N MET A 321 12.50 4.88 -1.15
CA MET A 321 12.50 5.12 -2.59
C MET A 321 13.12 3.96 -3.39
N THR A 322 14.05 3.20 -2.80
CA THR A 322 14.63 2.01 -3.44
C THR A 322 13.58 0.92 -3.59
N HIS A 323 12.72 0.72 -2.59
CA HIS A 323 11.59 -0.21 -2.68
C HIS A 323 10.57 0.22 -3.73
N ILE A 324 10.28 1.51 -3.85
CA ILE A 324 9.43 2.06 -4.94
C ILE A 324 10.04 1.78 -6.32
N ALA A 325 11.35 1.97 -6.48
CA ALA A 325 12.03 1.73 -7.75
C ALA A 325 12.05 0.25 -8.13
N ALA A 326 12.23 -0.62 -7.14
CA ALA A 326 12.37 -2.06 -7.36
C ALA A 326 11.04 -2.82 -7.42
N ARG A 327 9.92 -2.24 -7.00
CA ARG A 327 8.67 -2.96 -6.67
C ARG A 327 8.18 -3.91 -7.75
N THR A 328 8.29 -3.55 -9.03
CA THR A 328 7.83 -4.40 -10.15
C THR A 328 8.70 -5.63 -10.37
N GLU A 329 9.94 -5.61 -9.89
CA GLU A 329 10.90 -6.70 -9.96
C GLU A 329 11.01 -7.49 -8.64
N THR A 330 10.30 -7.06 -7.58
CA THR A 330 10.30 -7.73 -6.28
C THR A 330 9.09 -8.64 -6.12
N VAL A 331 9.32 -9.90 -5.76
CA VAL A 331 8.27 -10.85 -5.36
C VAL A 331 8.24 -10.95 -3.83
N ASP A 332 7.05 -10.89 -3.24
CA ASP A 332 6.89 -10.97 -1.79
C ASP A 332 7.38 -12.32 -1.26
N GLY A 333 8.00 -12.30 -0.08
CA GLY A 333 8.67 -13.47 0.51
C GLY A 333 10.09 -13.74 -0.01
N SER A 334 10.64 -12.89 -0.88
CA SER A 334 12.08 -12.97 -1.21
C SER A 334 12.95 -12.73 0.03
N PRO A 335 14.21 -13.24 0.07
CA PRO A 335 15.05 -13.14 1.26
C PRO A 335 15.23 -11.70 1.74
N LEU A 336 14.77 -11.39 2.96
CA LEU A 336 14.76 -10.02 3.48
C LEU A 336 16.15 -9.44 3.62
N TRP A 337 17.15 -10.27 3.92
CA TRP A 337 18.53 -9.79 4.01
C TRP A 337 19.03 -9.16 2.71
N MET A 338 18.54 -9.62 1.55
CA MET A 338 18.90 -9.06 0.25
C MET A 338 18.06 -7.82 -0.04
N LEU A 339 16.75 -7.88 0.22
CA LEU A 339 15.85 -6.74 -0.03
C LEU A 339 16.27 -5.51 0.80
N GLU A 340 16.39 -5.69 2.10
CA GLU A 340 16.75 -4.63 3.04
C GLU A 340 18.22 -4.24 2.93
N GLY A 341 19.12 -5.22 2.74
CA GLY A 341 20.54 -4.94 2.57
C GLY A 341 20.85 -4.08 1.34
N TYR A 342 20.14 -4.32 0.24
CA TYR A 342 20.27 -3.51 -0.97
C TYR A 342 19.76 -2.09 -0.74
N ALA A 343 18.56 -1.94 -0.16
CA ALA A 343 17.99 -0.64 0.16
C ALA A 343 18.88 0.17 1.11
N GLU A 344 19.43 -0.47 2.15
CA GLU A 344 20.40 0.14 3.07
C GLU A 344 21.69 0.57 2.36
N TYR A 345 22.21 -0.25 1.44
CA TYR A 345 23.38 0.10 0.65
C TYR A 345 23.11 1.34 -0.20
N VAL A 346 22.00 1.36 -0.96
CA VAL A 346 21.63 2.52 -1.80
C VAL A 346 21.43 3.78 -0.96
N ALA A 347 20.75 3.66 0.18
CA ALA A 347 20.47 4.78 1.08
C ALA A 347 21.74 5.43 1.63
N ASN A 348 22.76 4.62 1.89
CA ASN A 348 24.01 5.03 2.52
C ASN A 348 25.18 5.22 1.55
N ARG A 349 24.97 5.08 0.23
CA ARG A 349 26.00 5.37 -0.79
C ARG A 349 26.58 6.77 -0.61
N GLY A 350 27.91 6.86 -0.61
CA GLY A 350 28.67 8.11 -0.47
C GLY A 350 29.70 8.02 0.65
N ASP A 351 30.06 9.17 1.21
CA ASP A 351 31.28 9.32 2.02
C ASP A 351 31.11 8.97 3.51
N ARG A 352 30.14 8.12 3.87
CA ARG A 352 29.98 7.64 5.25
C ARG A 352 30.98 6.53 5.53
N ALA A 353 31.66 6.61 6.66
CA ALA A 353 32.50 5.51 7.09
C ALA A 353 31.62 4.28 7.42
N PRO A 354 32.05 3.06 7.07
CA PRO A 354 31.35 1.82 7.40
C PRO A 354 30.84 1.72 8.84
N ALA A 355 31.68 2.05 9.83
CA ALA A 355 31.30 2.02 11.25
C ALA A 355 30.25 3.08 11.66
N GLN A 356 29.99 4.09 10.83
CA GLN A 356 28.88 5.03 11.03
C GLN A 356 27.58 4.51 10.43
N ILE A 357 27.63 3.62 9.44
CA ILE A 357 26.46 3.00 8.82
C ILE A 357 26.02 1.79 9.65
N ALA A 358 26.99 0.98 10.06
CA ALA A 358 26.79 -0.24 10.83
C ALA A 358 27.49 -0.19 12.21
N PRO A 359 27.09 0.72 13.11
CA PRO A 359 27.75 0.94 14.39
C PRO A 359 27.69 -0.27 15.32
N GLU A 360 26.59 -1.01 15.35
CA GLU A 360 26.40 -2.15 16.24
C GLU A 360 27.18 -3.37 15.74
N LEU A 361 27.16 -3.64 14.43
CA LEU A 361 28.01 -4.64 13.81
C LEU A 361 29.50 -4.31 14.00
N ALA A 362 29.90 -3.04 13.85
CA ALA A 362 31.27 -2.61 14.13
C ALA A 362 31.67 -2.80 15.60
N ARG A 363 30.74 -2.62 16.54
CA ARG A 363 30.97 -2.92 17.96
C ARG A 363 31.22 -4.42 18.17
N ARG A 364 30.41 -5.29 17.55
CA ARG A 364 30.53 -6.76 17.65
C ARG A 364 31.81 -7.28 17.00
N VAL A 365 32.13 -6.82 15.80
CA VAL A 365 33.37 -7.21 15.09
C VAL A 365 34.61 -6.87 15.91
N ARG A 366 34.68 -5.67 16.51
CA ARG A 366 35.78 -5.27 17.40
C ARG A 366 35.86 -6.10 18.70
N ALA A 367 34.75 -6.71 19.12
CA ALA A 367 34.71 -7.66 20.21
C ALA A 367 35.07 -9.10 19.79
N GLY A 368 35.39 -9.33 18.51
CA GLY A 368 35.69 -10.65 17.96
C GLY A 368 34.46 -11.45 17.52
N GLU A 369 33.28 -10.84 17.51
CA GLU A 369 32.00 -11.48 17.18
C GLU A 369 31.60 -11.19 15.72
N VAL A 370 32.38 -11.69 14.76
CA VAL A 370 32.03 -11.58 13.33
C VAL A 370 30.90 -12.56 13.01
N PRO A 371 29.78 -12.11 12.39
CA PRO A 371 28.68 -13.00 12.00
C PRO A 371 29.15 -14.20 11.17
N GLU A 372 28.50 -15.35 11.35
CA GLU A 372 28.82 -16.57 10.61
C GLU A 372 27.88 -16.82 9.43
N SER A 373 26.67 -16.28 9.51
CA SER A 373 25.61 -16.43 8.52
C SER A 373 24.89 -15.11 8.27
N LEU A 374 24.12 -15.05 7.18
CA LEU A 374 23.17 -13.98 6.93
C LEU A 374 21.95 -14.11 7.87
N PRO A 375 21.24 -13.02 8.17
CA PRO A 375 20.02 -13.07 8.96
C PRO A 375 18.92 -13.85 8.23
N ASP A 376 18.13 -14.60 8.99
CA ASP A 376 16.86 -15.15 8.49
C ASP A 376 15.77 -14.08 8.48
N ASP A 377 14.65 -14.36 7.82
CA ASP A 377 13.54 -13.40 7.73
C ASP A 377 12.91 -13.10 9.10
N ALA A 378 12.97 -14.04 10.04
CA ALA A 378 12.45 -13.86 11.39
C ALA A 378 13.21 -12.76 12.16
N ALA A 379 14.50 -12.55 11.86
CA ALA A 379 15.33 -11.50 12.44
C ALA A 379 14.87 -10.07 12.09
N PHE A 380 13.95 -9.90 11.13
CA PHE A 380 13.37 -8.62 10.75
C PHE A 380 12.02 -8.34 11.42
N THR A 381 11.52 -9.26 12.27
CA THR A 381 10.24 -9.10 12.99
C THR A 381 10.41 -8.49 14.38
N ASP A 382 9.42 -7.70 14.83
CA ASP A 382 9.45 -6.83 16.03
C ASP A 382 9.76 -7.54 17.38
N ALA A 383 9.78 -8.88 17.44
CA ALA A 383 10.12 -9.64 18.65
C ALA A 383 11.61 -10.04 18.75
N GLY A 384 12.39 -9.85 17.67
CA GLY A 384 13.83 -10.18 17.61
C GLY A 384 14.68 -9.20 16.79
N ALA A 385 14.05 -8.22 16.13
CA ALA A 385 14.73 -7.22 15.32
C ALA A 385 15.47 -6.20 16.19
N GLY A 386 16.80 -6.24 16.10
CA GLY A 386 17.61 -5.07 16.41
C GLY A 386 18.29 -4.54 15.14
N PRO A 387 18.91 -3.35 15.24
CA PRO A 387 19.89 -2.84 14.27
C PRO A 387 20.87 -3.88 13.68
N PRO A 388 21.26 -4.98 14.35
CA PRO A 388 22.12 -5.99 13.76
C PRO A 388 21.65 -6.62 12.44
N ALA A 389 20.35 -6.88 12.22
CA ALA A 389 19.90 -7.58 11.01
C ALA A 389 20.15 -6.71 9.76
N TYR A 390 19.65 -5.48 9.78
CA TYR A 390 19.87 -4.48 8.72
C TYR A 390 21.35 -4.17 8.52
N GLU A 391 22.12 -4.01 9.59
CA GLU A 391 23.56 -3.73 9.49
C GLU A 391 24.37 -4.90 8.90
N VAL A 392 24.01 -6.14 9.25
CA VAL A 392 24.61 -7.36 8.67
C VAL A 392 24.23 -7.47 7.20
N SER A 393 22.98 -7.24 6.84
CA SER A 393 22.48 -7.24 5.46
C SER A 393 23.13 -6.16 4.60
N TRP A 394 23.28 -4.95 5.14
CA TRP A 394 24.04 -3.88 4.51
C TRP A 394 25.48 -4.32 4.24
N SER A 395 26.13 -4.98 5.20
CA SER A 395 27.53 -5.39 5.05
C SER A 395 27.74 -6.39 3.91
N MET A 396 26.77 -7.30 3.68
CA MET A 396 26.82 -8.22 2.54
C MET A 396 26.69 -7.46 1.21
N SER A 397 25.76 -6.51 1.13
CA SER A 397 25.60 -5.66 -0.06
C SER A 397 26.84 -4.80 -0.32
N ALA A 398 27.41 -4.20 0.73
CA ALA A 398 28.63 -3.42 0.66
C ALA A 398 29.84 -4.27 0.21
N PHE A 399 29.99 -5.48 0.75
CA PHE A 399 31.00 -6.44 0.30
C PHE A 399 30.83 -6.79 -1.19
N VAL A 400 29.61 -7.10 -1.64
CA VAL A 400 29.37 -7.45 -3.04
C VAL A 400 29.69 -6.27 -3.95
N ALA A 401 29.30 -5.05 -3.57
CA ALA A 401 29.60 -3.86 -4.33
C ALA A 401 31.11 -3.55 -4.37
N ASP A 402 31.82 -3.70 -3.25
CA ASP A 402 33.27 -3.50 -3.17
C ASP A 402 34.05 -4.53 -4.01
N ARG A 403 33.64 -5.80 -3.93
CA ARG A 403 34.36 -6.92 -4.57
C ARG A 403 34.01 -7.12 -6.04
N TYR A 404 32.74 -6.94 -6.40
CA TYR A 404 32.16 -7.30 -7.70
C TYR A 404 31.50 -6.11 -8.44
N GLY A 405 31.41 -4.94 -7.81
CA GLY A 405 30.81 -3.73 -8.37
C GLY A 405 29.29 -3.61 -8.16
N GLU A 406 28.81 -2.36 -8.14
CA GLU A 406 27.39 -2.02 -7.94
C GLU A 406 26.46 -2.68 -8.96
N ASN A 407 26.86 -2.76 -10.23
CA ASN A 407 26.07 -3.44 -11.26
C ASN A 407 25.86 -4.92 -10.95
N THR A 408 26.85 -5.59 -10.35
CA THR A 408 26.72 -6.99 -9.92
C THR A 408 25.81 -7.11 -8.71
N LEU A 409 25.86 -6.16 -7.78
CA LEU A 409 24.91 -6.09 -6.66
C LEU A 409 23.45 -5.94 -7.15
N THR A 410 23.18 -5.08 -8.13
CA THR A 410 21.83 -4.96 -8.72
C THR A 410 21.39 -6.25 -9.43
N ARG A 411 22.29 -6.95 -10.15
CA ARG A 411 21.97 -8.27 -10.73
C ARG A 411 21.67 -9.31 -9.65
N LEU A 412 22.42 -9.30 -8.55
CA LEU A 412 22.22 -10.21 -7.42
C LEU A 412 20.84 -9.99 -6.79
N TYR A 413 20.48 -8.72 -6.54
CA TYR A 413 19.15 -8.35 -6.05
C TYR A 413 18.05 -8.94 -6.94
N ARG A 414 18.08 -8.68 -8.25
CA ARG A 414 17.07 -9.16 -9.20
C ARG A 414 16.96 -10.68 -9.24
N ALA A 415 18.10 -11.38 -9.15
CA ALA A 415 18.14 -12.83 -9.19
C ALA A 415 17.59 -13.48 -7.90
N LEU A 416 17.62 -12.77 -6.76
CA LEU A 416 17.09 -13.24 -5.49
C LEU A 416 15.67 -12.72 -5.17
N ALA A 417 15.22 -11.67 -5.85
CA ALA A 417 13.91 -11.05 -5.65
C ALA A 417 12.73 -11.86 -6.26
N THR A 418 12.83 -13.19 -6.23
CA THR A 418 11.94 -14.13 -6.93
C THR A 418 10.92 -14.85 -6.03
N GLY A 419 10.87 -14.50 -4.74
CA GLY A 419 9.95 -15.06 -3.75
C GLY A 419 10.61 -16.04 -2.78
N PRO A 420 9.81 -16.77 -1.99
CA PRO A 420 10.28 -17.58 -0.85
C PRO A 420 11.18 -18.76 -1.24
N ASP A 421 11.10 -19.21 -2.49
CA ASP A 421 11.88 -20.35 -3.00
C ASP A 421 13.16 -19.90 -3.74
N ALA A 422 13.68 -18.70 -3.47
CA ALA A 422 14.89 -18.18 -4.10
C ALA A 422 16.10 -19.09 -3.81
N ASP A 423 16.76 -19.59 -4.88
CA ASP A 423 17.94 -20.44 -4.80
C ASP A 423 19.22 -19.61 -4.58
N VAL A 424 19.50 -19.28 -3.31
CA VAL A 424 20.66 -18.45 -2.93
C VAL A 424 21.97 -19.04 -3.45
N ALA A 425 22.19 -20.34 -3.27
CA ALA A 425 23.42 -21.01 -3.69
C ALA A 425 23.62 -20.96 -5.21
N GLY A 426 22.59 -21.34 -5.98
CA GLY A 426 22.65 -21.29 -7.44
C GLY A 426 22.78 -19.86 -7.99
N VAL A 427 22.17 -18.87 -7.32
CA VAL A 427 22.30 -17.47 -7.69
C VAL A 427 23.72 -16.95 -7.38
N PHE A 428 24.33 -17.32 -6.27
CA PHE A 428 25.72 -16.93 -5.97
C PHE A 428 26.68 -17.52 -7.00
N GLU A 429 26.52 -18.80 -7.37
CA GLU A 429 27.35 -19.42 -8.41
C GLU A 429 27.18 -18.73 -9.77
N SER A 430 25.95 -18.42 -10.18
CA SER A 430 25.69 -17.83 -11.49
C SER A 430 26.02 -16.34 -11.59
N VAL A 431 25.81 -15.56 -10.52
CA VAL A 431 25.99 -14.09 -10.53
C VAL A 431 27.37 -13.68 -10.03
N LEU A 432 27.89 -14.34 -8.99
CA LEU A 432 29.17 -14.01 -8.36
C LEU A 432 30.31 -14.95 -8.80
N GLY A 433 29.99 -16.11 -9.39
CA GLY A 433 30.98 -17.07 -9.88
C GLY A 433 31.66 -17.87 -8.76
N ALA A 434 31.03 -17.97 -7.58
CA ALA A 434 31.59 -18.64 -6.41
C ALA A 434 30.49 -19.35 -5.61
N SER A 435 30.87 -20.42 -4.89
CA SER A 435 29.95 -21.15 -4.03
C SER A 435 29.48 -20.28 -2.86
N GLU A 436 28.30 -20.59 -2.30
CA GLU A 436 27.79 -19.87 -1.13
C GLU A 436 28.79 -19.85 0.04
N THR A 437 29.42 -20.99 0.32
CA THR A 437 30.45 -21.13 1.35
C THR A 437 31.63 -20.17 1.12
N ASP A 438 32.12 -20.07 -0.12
CA ASP A 438 33.26 -19.20 -0.45
C ASP A 438 32.89 -17.72 -0.35
N VAL A 439 31.68 -17.36 -0.79
CA VAL A 439 31.15 -15.99 -0.70
C VAL A 439 30.99 -15.57 0.76
N LEU A 440 30.39 -16.41 1.61
CA LEU A 440 30.23 -16.13 3.04
C LEU A 440 31.59 -16.03 3.74
N ALA A 441 32.55 -16.91 3.42
CA ALA A 441 33.90 -16.82 3.99
C ALA A 441 34.61 -15.49 3.60
N ALA A 442 34.50 -15.08 2.33
CA ALA A 442 35.06 -13.83 1.85
C ALA A 442 34.38 -12.60 2.48
N TRP A 443 33.05 -12.61 2.57
CA TRP A 443 32.27 -11.58 3.24
C TRP A 443 32.65 -11.42 4.72
N ARG A 444 32.83 -12.51 5.46
CA ARG A 444 33.28 -12.47 6.86
C ARG A 444 34.65 -11.83 7.00
N SER A 445 35.59 -12.20 6.12
CA SER A 445 36.93 -11.58 6.09
C SER A 445 36.86 -10.08 5.79
N TRP A 446 36.02 -9.69 4.83
CA TRP A 446 35.81 -8.28 4.47
C TRP A 446 35.18 -7.48 5.61
N THR A 447 34.19 -8.07 6.29
CA THR A 447 33.50 -7.46 7.43
C THR A 447 34.47 -7.23 8.58
N ALA A 448 35.31 -8.23 8.88
CA ALA A 448 36.36 -8.12 9.89
C ALA A 448 37.39 -7.03 9.56
N SER A 449 37.82 -6.92 8.30
CA SER A 449 38.82 -5.90 7.91
C SER A 449 38.24 -4.48 7.83
N THR A 450 36.95 -4.36 7.51
CA THR A 450 36.29 -3.07 7.25
C THR A 450 35.71 -2.44 8.52
N LEU A 451 35.26 -3.26 9.47
CA LEU A 451 34.60 -2.82 10.69
C LEU A 451 35.37 -3.11 11.99
N GLY A 452 36.49 -3.85 11.90
CA GLY A 452 37.32 -4.27 13.04
C GLY A 452 38.36 -3.27 13.51
#